data_AF-A0A6A3X241-F1
#
_entry.id   AF-A0A6A3X241-F1
#
_cell.length_a   1.000
_cell.length_b   1.000
_cell.length_c   1.000
_cell.angle_alpha   90.00
_cell.angle_beta   90.00
_cell.angle_gamma   90.00
#
_symmetry.space_group_name_H-M   'P 1'
#
loop_
_entity.id
_entity.type
_entity.pdbx_description
1 polymer ?
#
loop_
_entity_poly.entity_id
_entity_poly.type
_entity_poly.pdbx_seq_one_letter_code
_entity_poly.pdbx_strand_id
1 'polypeptide(L)'
;MRAAHTGGIMRANLWESIRQASLASAFHTAGVAFPSAPASTAANLGLNKAMQAAMSEYIRRVRPSLASFVELVRSQSVSDYRPNKALIPSVLEQQCRGYKHLDSLLQIAAEGVRVRLIRPLPRQAMFPRNHPSASTRLNVLRANIRKEQDLFRCLVVDADIIAIWPEIFTSPFGVVDKGDGDPSWPVRYCGATAMTPGTTSSL
;
A
#
# COMPACT_ATOMS: atom_id res chain seq x y z
N MET A 1 25.05 -13.26 -13.20
CA MET A 1 23.81 -12.45 -13.08
C MET A 1 22.50 -13.27 -13.11
N ARG A 2 22.35 -14.35 -13.89
CA ARG A 2 21.08 -15.14 -13.92
C ARG A 2 20.71 -15.84 -12.60
N ALA A 3 21.67 -16.43 -11.89
CA ALA A 3 21.39 -17.15 -10.62
C ALA A 3 20.87 -16.24 -9.49
N ALA A 4 21.39 -15.01 -9.38
CA ALA A 4 20.92 -14.03 -8.40
C ALA A 4 19.48 -13.56 -8.66
N HIS A 5 19.08 -13.50 -9.94
CA HIS A 5 17.73 -13.16 -10.36
C HIS A 5 16.73 -14.27 -10.00
N THR A 6 17.10 -15.54 -10.23
CA THR A 6 16.29 -16.71 -9.84
C THR A 6 16.09 -16.79 -8.32
N GLY A 7 17.15 -16.57 -7.53
CA GLY A 7 17.06 -16.56 -6.07
C GLY A 7 16.20 -15.41 -5.52
N GLY A 8 16.22 -14.24 -6.18
CA GLY A 8 15.33 -13.12 -5.85
C GLY A 8 13.85 -13.44 -6.06
N ILE A 9 13.51 -14.06 -7.19
CA ILE A 9 12.14 -14.47 -7.53
C ILE A 9 11.63 -15.55 -6.56
N MET A 10 12.43 -16.59 -6.30
CA MET A 10 12.05 -17.66 -5.36
C MET A 10 11.77 -17.12 -3.96
N ARG A 11 12.62 -16.21 -3.47
CA ARG A 11 12.43 -15.57 -2.16
C ARG A 11 11.19 -14.68 -2.13
N ALA A 12 10.90 -13.95 -3.21
CA ALA A 12 9.68 -13.15 -3.30
C ALA A 12 8.43 -14.03 -3.23
N ASN A 13 8.40 -15.15 -3.97
CA ASN A 13 7.30 -16.11 -3.96
C ASN A 13 7.12 -16.78 -2.58
N LEU A 14 8.23 -17.11 -1.91
CA LEU A 14 8.18 -17.65 -0.55
C LEU A 14 7.54 -16.65 0.43
N TRP A 15 7.97 -15.39 0.41
CA TRP A 15 7.38 -14.37 1.28
C TRP A 15 5.93 -14.07 0.96
N GLU A 16 5.52 -14.16 -0.31
CA GLU A 16 4.12 -14.07 -0.70
C GLU A 16 3.31 -15.22 -0.10
N SER A 17 3.82 -16.44 -0.16
CA SER A 17 3.17 -17.63 0.41
C SER A 17 3.05 -17.54 1.93
N ILE A 18 4.11 -17.10 2.62
CA ILE A 18 4.11 -16.88 4.08
C ILE A 18 3.05 -15.83 4.46
N ARG A 19 2.97 -14.73 3.70
CA ARG A 19 1.98 -13.67 3.94
C ARG A 19 0.57 -14.18 3.80
N GLN A 20 0.27 -14.87 2.71
CA GLN A 20 -1.05 -15.43 2.46
C GLN A 20 -1.44 -16.45 3.52
N ALA A 21 -0.55 -17.35 3.92
CA ALA A 21 -0.79 -18.31 4.98
C ALA A 21 -1.06 -17.63 6.34
N SER A 22 -0.29 -16.59 6.67
CA SER A 22 -0.45 -15.83 7.92
C SER A 22 -1.80 -15.11 7.95
N LEU A 23 -2.17 -14.45 6.84
CA LEU A 23 -3.46 -13.79 6.71
C LEU A 23 -4.62 -14.80 6.77
N ALA A 24 -4.52 -15.91 6.03
CA ALA A 24 -5.54 -16.94 6.03
C ALA A 24 -5.76 -17.52 7.43
N SER A 25 -4.69 -17.79 8.18
CA SER A 25 -4.76 -18.26 9.56
C SER A 25 -5.43 -17.25 10.50
N ALA A 26 -5.02 -15.97 10.42
CA ALA A 26 -5.61 -14.90 11.21
C ALA A 26 -7.12 -14.72 10.91
N PHE A 27 -7.48 -14.73 9.62
CA PHE A 27 -8.87 -14.56 9.16
C PHE A 27 -9.73 -15.74 9.60
N HIS A 28 -9.23 -16.97 9.42
CA HIS A 28 -9.90 -18.18 9.89
C HIS A 28 -10.17 -18.14 11.40
N THR A 29 -9.19 -17.70 12.20
CA THR A 29 -9.35 -17.55 13.66
C THR A 29 -10.45 -16.54 14.03
N ALA A 30 -10.63 -15.50 13.20
CA ALA A 30 -11.71 -14.52 13.35
C ALA A 30 -13.05 -14.98 12.71
N GLY A 31 -13.11 -16.20 12.19
CA GLY A 31 -14.27 -16.74 11.47
C GLY A 31 -14.57 -16.06 10.13
N VAL A 32 -13.57 -15.44 9.51
CA VAL A 32 -13.66 -14.75 8.21
C VAL A 32 -13.01 -15.62 7.14
N ALA A 33 -13.69 -15.81 6.01
CA ALA A 33 -13.12 -16.53 4.89
C ALA A 33 -12.05 -15.68 4.20
N PHE A 34 -10.83 -16.21 4.07
CA PHE A 34 -9.79 -15.58 3.26
C PHE A 34 -10.03 -15.92 1.78
N PRO A 35 -10.16 -14.92 0.90
CA PRO A 35 -10.52 -15.17 -0.48
C PRO A 35 -9.35 -15.78 -1.25
N SER A 36 -9.63 -16.82 -2.03
CA SER A 36 -8.70 -17.34 -3.02
C SER A 36 -8.33 -16.24 -4.02
N ALA A 37 -7.06 -16.16 -4.41
CA ALA A 37 -6.60 -15.17 -5.39
C ALA A 37 -7.51 -15.21 -6.63
N PRO A 38 -8.22 -14.12 -6.98
CA PRO A 38 -9.01 -14.11 -8.19
C PRO A 38 -8.04 -14.22 -9.37
N ALA A 39 -8.34 -15.05 -10.37
CA ALA A 39 -7.64 -15.00 -11.64
C ALA A 39 -7.78 -13.58 -12.20
N SER A 40 -6.69 -12.80 -12.16
CA SER A 40 -6.66 -11.46 -12.74
C SER A 40 -6.69 -11.59 -14.26
N THR A 41 -7.88 -11.69 -14.83
CA THR A 41 -8.06 -11.55 -16.27
C THR A 41 -7.98 -10.08 -16.65
N ALA A 42 -7.32 -9.78 -17.77
CA ALA A 42 -7.16 -8.40 -18.28
C ALA A 42 -8.48 -7.65 -18.49
N ALA A 43 -9.62 -8.36 -18.52
CA ALA A 43 -10.96 -7.80 -18.65
C ALA A 43 -11.57 -7.26 -17.34
N ASN A 44 -11.03 -7.65 -16.17
CA ASN A 44 -11.58 -7.24 -14.88
C ASN A 44 -11.00 -5.88 -14.44
N LEU A 45 -11.57 -4.79 -14.95
CA LEU A 45 -11.28 -3.40 -14.53
C LEU A 45 -11.76 -3.07 -13.10
N GLY A 46 -12.22 -4.07 -12.35
CA GLY A 46 -12.77 -3.94 -11.00
C GLY A 46 -11.73 -4.19 -9.90
N LEU A 47 -11.94 -3.53 -8.76
CA LEU A 47 -11.20 -3.82 -7.52
C LEU A 47 -11.39 -5.28 -7.09
N ASN A 48 -10.49 -5.80 -6.27
CA ASN A 48 -10.65 -7.12 -5.66
C ASN A 48 -11.69 -7.02 -4.54
N LYS A 49 -12.96 -7.16 -4.90
CA LYS A 49 -14.09 -7.01 -3.97
C LYS A 49 -14.16 -8.09 -2.91
N ALA A 50 -13.75 -9.32 -3.25
CA ALA A 50 -13.66 -10.40 -2.27
C ALA A 50 -12.61 -10.07 -1.20
N MET A 51 -11.41 -9.63 -1.60
CA MET A 51 -10.37 -9.22 -0.65
C MET A 51 -10.78 -7.99 0.16
N GLN A 52 -11.39 -6.99 -0.47
CA GLN A 52 -11.92 -5.81 0.23
C GLN A 52 -12.93 -6.21 1.32
N ALA A 53 -13.90 -7.07 0.98
CA ALA A 53 -14.93 -7.50 1.89
C ALA A 53 -14.36 -8.29 3.07
N ALA A 54 -13.48 -9.26 2.80
CA ALA A 54 -12.84 -10.06 3.83
C ALA A 54 -11.99 -9.20 4.78
N MET A 55 -11.17 -8.28 4.25
CA MET A 55 -10.38 -7.37 5.07
C MET A 55 -11.27 -6.50 5.96
N SER A 56 -12.32 -5.92 5.39
CA SER A 56 -13.25 -5.04 6.12
C SER A 56 -14.01 -5.81 7.20
N GLU A 57 -14.44 -7.04 6.90
CA GLU A 57 -15.08 -7.92 7.88
C GLU A 57 -14.14 -8.31 9.03
N TYR A 58 -12.90 -8.70 8.72
CA TYR A 58 -11.88 -8.97 9.74
C TYR A 58 -11.69 -7.76 10.67
N ILE A 59 -11.55 -6.57 10.11
CA ILE A 59 -11.37 -5.33 10.90
C ILE A 59 -12.61 -5.06 11.75
N ARG A 60 -13.82 -5.24 11.22
CA ARG A 60 -15.08 -5.07 11.99
C ARG A 60 -15.17 -6.04 13.18
N ARG A 61 -14.79 -7.30 12.99
CA ARG A 61 -14.89 -8.36 14.02
C ARG A 61 -13.79 -8.26 15.07
N VAL A 62 -12.54 -8.13 14.64
CA VAL A 62 -11.37 -8.17 15.51
C VAL A 62 -11.05 -6.80 16.11
N ARG A 63 -11.39 -5.72 15.41
CA ARG A 63 -11.04 -4.34 15.76
C ARG A 63 -9.57 -4.16 16.13
N PRO A 64 -8.62 -4.62 15.28
CA PRO A 64 -7.21 -4.39 15.53
C PRO A 64 -6.89 -2.90 15.45
N SER A 65 -5.80 -2.47 16.09
CA SER A 65 -5.22 -1.16 15.77
C SER A 65 -4.79 -1.12 14.29
N LEU A 66 -4.73 0.07 13.67
CA LEU A 66 -4.24 0.20 12.30
C LEU A 66 -2.82 -0.38 12.16
N ALA A 67 -1.96 -0.12 13.15
CA ALA A 67 -0.59 -0.65 13.17
C ALA A 67 -0.56 -2.19 13.16
N SER A 68 -1.29 -2.83 14.07
CA SER A 68 -1.34 -4.29 14.15
C SER A 68 -1.89 -4.94 12.87
N PHE A 69 -2.90 -4.31 12.24
CA PHE A 69 -3.42 -4.82 10.97
C PHE A 69 -2.42 -4.66 9.82
N VAL A 70 -1.74 -3.52 9.73
CA VAL A 70 -0.67 -3.30 8.74
C VAL A 70 0.49 -4.27 8.97
N GLU A 71 0.88 -4.53 10.21
CA GLU A 71 1.89 -5.53 10.58
C GLU A 71 1.52 -6.93 10.09
N LEU A 72 0.28 -7.35 10.33
CA LEU A 72 -0.25 -8.61 9.83
C LEU A 72 -0.16 -8.69 8.29
N VAL A 73 -0.63 -7.66 7.58
CA VAL A 73 -0.60 -7.63 6.11
C VAL A 73 0.84 -7.60 5.57
N ARG A 74 1.78 -6.98 6.29
CA ARG A 74 3.20 -6.92 5.91
C ARG A 74 4.01 -8.13 6.35
N SER A 75 3.40 -9.10 7.04
CA SER A 75 4.09 -10.24 7.65
C SER A 75 5.24 -9.80 8.57
N GLN A 76 4.99 -8.76 9.36
CA GLN A 76 5.91 -8.36 10.42
C GLN A 76 5.72 -9.31 11.62
N SER A 77 6.83 -9.77 12.16
CA SER A 77 6.88 -10.64 13.35
C SER A 77 7.99 -10.17 14.27
N VAL A 78 8.02 -10.70 15.50
CA VAL A 78 9.11 -10.45 16.45
C VAL A 78 10.47 -10.94 15.90
N SER A 79 10.47 -12.01 15.10
CA SER A 79 11.70 -12.57 14.49
C SER A 79 12.15 -11.82 13.23
N ASP A 80 11.23 -11.19 12.51
CA ASP A 80 11.52 -10.38 11.33
C ASP A 80 10.49 -9.25 11.25
N TYR A 81 10.84 -8.10 11.83
CA TYR A 81 9.97 -6.94 11.86
C TYR A 81 10.04 -6.08 10.59
N ARG A 82 10.79 -6.49 9.56
CA ARG A 82 10.96 -5.65 8.37
C ARG A 82 9.62 -5.44 7.65
N PRO A 83 9.16 -4.20 7.40
CA PRO A 83 7.89 -3.96 6.72
C PRO A 83 7.95 -4.22 5.21
N ASN A 84 9.16 -4.26 4.64
CA ASN A 84 9.39 -4.64 3.26
C ASN A 84 10.40 -5.79 3.19
N LYS A 85 9.90 -7.02 3.03
CA LYS A 85 10.72 -8.25 3.00
C LYS A 85 11.70 -8.31 1.82
N ALA A 86 11.51 -7.48 0.80
CA ALA A 86 12.44 -7.38 -0.32
C ALA A 86 13.72 -6.61 0.07
N LEU A 87 13.65 -5.70 1.05
CA LEU A 87 14.81 -4.95 1.54
C LEU A 87 15.57 -5.79 2.57
N ILE A 88 16.73 -6.31 2.18
CA ILE A 88 17.61 -7.09 3.07
C ILE A 88 18.76 -6.18 3.53
N PRO A 89 18.83 -5.83 4.82
CA PRO A 89 19.86 -4.92 5.34
C PRO A 89 21.29 -5.35 4.97
N SER A 90 21.64 -6.62 5.15
CA SER A 90 23.00 -7.12 4.83
C SER A 90 23.35 -7.00 3.34
N VAL A 91 22.37 -7.18 2.45
CA VAL A 91 22.58 -6.98 1.00
C VAL A 91 22.74 -5.50 0.69
N LEU A 92 21.92 -4.64 1.30
CA LEU A 92 22.01 -3.18 1.11
C LEU A 92 23.34 -2.63 1.62
N GLU A 93 23.82 -3.10 2.77
CA GLU A 93 25.11 -2.73 3.34
C GLU A 93 26.26 -3.00 2.38
N GLN A 94 26.27 -4.17 1.75
CA GLN A 94 27.30 -4.55 0.78
C GLN A 94 27.17 -3.78 -0.54
N GLN A 95 25.97 -3.69 -1.09
CA GLN A 95 25.74 -3.13 -2.43
C GLN A 95 25.77 -1.60 -2.45
N CYS A 96 25.43 -0.96 -1.34
CA CYS A 96 25.41 0.50 -1.20
C CYS A 96 26.60 1.01 -0.38
N ARG A 97 27.71 0.26 -0.33
CA ARG A 97 28.93 0.67 0.37
C ARG A 97 29.43 2.02 -0.15
N GLY A 98 29.70 2.96 0.75
CA GLY A 98 30.11 4.32 0.42
C GLY A 98 28.95 5.28 0.10
N TYR A 99 27.70 4.80 0.13
CA TYR A 99 26.54 5.70 0.03
C TYR A 99 26.42 6.56 1.29
N LYS A 100 26.35 7.88 1.10
CA LYS A 100 26.30 8.87 2.19
C LYS A 100 25.20 8.61 3.23
N HIS A 101 24.08 8.03 2.82
CA HIS A 101 22.92 7.78 3.69
C HIS A 101 22.68 6.29 3.93
N LEU A 102 23.75 5.47 3.92
CA LEU A 102 23.64 4.03 4.11
C LEU A 102 22.93 3.69 5.43
N ASP A 103 23.30 4.32 6.54
CA ASP A 103 22.67 4.06 7.84
C ASP A 103 21.17 4.33 7.82
N SER A 104 20.74 5.44 7.19
CA SER A 104 19.33 5.77 7.01
C SER A 104 18.61 4.74 6.13
N LEU A 105 19.26 4.25 5.07
CA LEU A 105 18.72 3.21 4.21
C LEU A 105 18.56 1.87 4.94
N LEU A 106 19.55 1.49 5.76
CA LEU A 106 19.50 0.30 6.59
C LEU A 106 18.40 0.41 7.65
N GLN A 107 18.25 1.58 8.27
CA GLN A 107 17.16 1.83 9.22
C GLN A 107 15.78 1.73 8.55
N ILE A 108 15.61 2.31 7.36
CA ILE A 108 14.36 2.20 6.58
C ILE A 108 14.07 0.74 6.21
N ALA A 109 15.10 -0.03 5.85
CA ALA A 109 14.94 -1.45 5.53
C ALA A 109 14.53 -2.28 6.76
N ALA A 110 15.08 -1.94 7.94
CA ALA A 110 14.83 -2.64 9.19
C ALA A 110 13.47 -2.30 9.81
N GLU A 111 13.12 -1.01 9.87
CA GLU A 111 12.03 -0.48 10.67
C GLU A 111 10.93 0.21 9.84
N GLY A 112 11.18 0.41 8.54
CA GLY A 112 10.32 1.24 7.69
C GLY A 112 10.61 2.73 7.80
N VAL A 113 9.85 3.52 7.05
CA VAL A 113 9.96 4.97 7.06
C VAL A 113 9.22 5.54 8.27
N ARG A 114 9.93 6.26 9.13
CA ARG A 114 9.33 7.02 10.25
C ARG A 114 9.14 8.48 9.83
N VAL A 115 7.91 8.87 9.56
CA VAL A 115 7.57 10.26 9.23
C VAL A 115 7.27 11.02 10.51
N ARG A 116 8.02 12.10 10.76
CA ARG A 116 7.69 13.08 11.81
C ARG A 116 6.91 14.21 11.17
N LEU A 117 5.65 14.36 11.57
CA LEU A 117 4.85 15.48 11.14
C LEU A 117 5.31 16.75 11.86
N ILE A 118 5.48 17.84 11.12
CA ILE A 118 5.85 19.16 11.68
C ILE A 118 4.67 19.76 12.46
N ARG A 119 3.44 19.41 12.06
CA ARG A 119 2.18 19.82 12.69
C ARG A 119 1.24 18.62 12.74
N PRO A 120 0.35 18.54 13.74
CA PRO A 120 -0.68 17.49 13.77
C PRO A 120 -1.57 17.59 12.52
N LEU A 121 -2.06 16.45 12.05
CA LEU A 121 -3.03 16.41 10.96
C LEU A 121 -4.33 17.11 11.39
N PRO A 122 -4.96 17.91 10.50
CA PRO A 122 -6.22 18.55 10.83
C PRO A 122 -7.33 17.50 10.95
N ARG A 123 -8.30 17.76 11.84
CA ARG A 123 -9.50 16.92 11.93
C ARG A 123 -10.32 17.05 10.64
N GLN A 124 -10.72 15.92 10.07
CA GLN A 124 -11.56 15.89 8.87
C GLN A 124 -12.99 15.51 9.26
N ALA A 125 -13.94 16.42 9.01
CA ALA A 125 -15.36 16.14 9.20
C ALA A 125 -16.01 15.46 7.99
N MET A 126 -15.40 15.57 6.80
CA MET A 126 -15.91 15.04 5.55
C MET A 126 -14.78 14.49 4.68
N PHE A 127 -15.11 13.52 3.85
CA PHE A 127 -14.22 13.05 2.79
C PHE A 127 -14.02 14.14 1.73
N PRO A 128 -12.78 14.48 1.36
CA PRO A 128 -12.54 15.40 0.27
C PRO A 128 -13.03 14.81 -1.05
N ARG A 129 -13.60 15.65 -1.92
CA ARG A 129 -13.96 15.23 -3.28
C ARG A 129 -12.69 14.95 -4.08
N ASN A 130 -12.69 13.85 -4.83
CA ASN A 130 -11.61 13.55 -5.77
C ASN A 130 -11.49 14.64 -6.84
N HIS A 131 -10.28 14.83 -7.34
CA HIS A 131 -10.02 15.72 -8.47
C HIS A 131 -10.77 15.19 -9.72
N PRO A 132 -11.32 16.06 -10.59
CA PRO A 132 -12.07 15.62 -11.77
C PRO A 132 -11.34 14.60 -12.64
N SER A 133 -10.01 14.69 -12.75
CA SER A 133 -9.21 13.73 -13.52
C SER A 133 -9.33 12.28 -13.03
N ALA A 134 -9.55 12.05 -11.73
CA ALA A 134 -9.78 10.72 -11.19
C ALA A 134 -11.15 10.17 -11.58
N SER A 135 -12.18 11.03 -11.62
CA SER A 135 -13.53 10.66 -12.05
C SER A 135 -13.56 10.33 -13.55
N THR A 136 -12.93 11.17 -14.38
CA THR A 136 -12.84 10.96 -15.84
C THR A 136 -12.12 9.66 -16.20
N ARG A 137 -11.16 9.23 -15.37
CA ARG A 137 -10.32 8.04 -15.62
C ARG A 137 -10.52 6.94 -14.58
N LEU A 138 -11.75 6.81 -14.07
CA LEU A 138 -12.06 5.91 -12.97
C LEU A 138 -11.67 4.44 -13.22
N ASN A 139 -11.82 3.96 -14.45
CA ASN A 139 -11.46 2.57 -14.80
C ASN A 139 -9.95 2.35 -14.76
N VAL A 140 -9.15 3.32 -15.22
CA VAL A 140 -7.68 3.26 -15.13
C VAL A 140 -7.24 3.31 -13.67
N LEU A 141 -7.85 4.20 -12.88
CA LEU A 141 -7.58 4.28 -11.45
C LEU A 141 -7.90 2.96 -10.74
N ARG A 142 -9.05 2.35 -11.03
CA ARG A 142 -9.43 1.04 -10.47
C ARG A 142 -8.46 -0.06 -10.87
N ALA A 143 -8.03 -0.12 -12.13
CA ALA A 143 -7.06 -1.10 -12.61
C ALA A 143 -5.70 -0.95 -11.89
N ASN A 144 -5.24 0.28 -11.69
CA ASN A 144 -4.01 0.55 -10.95
C ASN A 144 -4.13 0.19 -9.46
N ILE A 145 -5.22 0.58 -8.81
CA ILE A 145 -5.47 0.20 -7.41
C ILE A 145 -5.57 -1.31 -7.29
N ARG A 146 -6.26 -1.99 -8.22
CA ARG A 146 -6.37 -3.45 -8.24
C ARG A 146 -5.00 -4.12 -8.29
N LYS A 147 -4.10 -3.63 -9.14
CA LYS A 147 -2.72 -4.15 -9.24
C LYS A 147 -1.96 -3.99 -7.92
N GLU A 148 -2.05 -2.83 -7.28
CA GLU A 148 -1.38 -2.59 -6.00
C GLU A 148 -2.04 -3.35 -4.84
N GLN A 149 -3.37 -3.57 -4.91
CA GLN A 149 -4.14 -4.35 -3.95
C GLN A 149 -3.75 -5.83 -3.98
N ASP A 150 -3.69 -6.43 -5.17
CA ASP A 150 -3.29 -7.83 -5.34
C ASP A 150 -1.83 -8.09 -4.95
N LEU A 151 -0.99 -7.06 -4.97
CA LEU A 151 0.40 -7.10 -4.49
C LEU A 151 0.53 -6.75 -3.01
N PHE A 152 -0.59 -6.55 -2.29
CA PHE A 152 -0.62 -6.09 -0.89
C PHE A 152 0.20 -4.81 -0.63
N ARG A 153 0.31 -3.95 -1.63
CA ARG A 153 1.01 -2.66 -1.54
C ARG A 153 0.10 -1.55 -1.06
N CYS A 154 -1.20 -1.69 -1.28
CA CYS A 154 -2.24 -0.84 -0.70
C CYS A 154 -3.33 -1.69 -0.04
N LEU A 155 -4.05 -1.08 0.90
CA LEU A 155 -5.25 -1.65 1.50
C LEU A 155 -6.47 -1.02 0.84
N VAL A 156 -7.44 -1.85 0.47
CA VAL A 156 -8.73 -1.41 -0.02
C VAL A 156 -9.77 -1.96 0.94
N VAL A 157 -10.44 -1.07 1.66
CA VAL A 157 -11.41 -1.38 2.71
C VAL A 157 -12.69 -0.57 2.50
N ASP A 158 -13.77 -0.99 3.16
CA ASP A 158 -15.03 -0.25 3.17
C ASP A 158 -14.88 1.09 3.91
N ALA A 159 -15.67 2.08 3.51
CA ALA A 159 -15.53 3.45 4.01
C ALA A 159 -15.86 3.58 5.52
N ASP A 160 -16.71 2.70 6.05
CA ASP A 160 -17.09 2.67 7.47
C ASP A 160 -15.94 2.27 8.40
N ILE A 161 -14.88 1.66 7.87
CA ILE A 161 -13.67 1.33 8.65
C ILE A 161 -13.00 2.57 9.25
N ILE A 162 -13.23 3.76 8.67
CA ILE A 162 -12.75 5.02 9.28
C ILE A 162 -13.27 5.25 10.70
N ALA A 163 -14.43 4.69 11.05
CA ALA A 163 -14.97 4.78 12.40
C ALA A 163 -14.22 3.89 13.41
N ILE A 164 -13.49 2.88 12.93
CA ILE A 164 -12.64 1.98 13.74
C ILE A 164 -11.24 2.57 13.87
N TRP A 165 -10.73 3.22 12.82
CA TRP A 165 -9.41 3.84 12.77
C TRP A 165 -9.50 5.37 12.63
N PRO A 166 -9.79 6.09 13.73
CA PRO A 166 -9.91 7.55 13.71
C PRO A 166 -8.60 8.27 13.33
N GLU A 167 -7.46 7.57 13.34
CA GLU A 167 -6.17 8.07 12.89
C GLU A 167 -6.04 8.19 11.37
N ILE A 168 -6.99 7.65 10.59
CA ILE A 168 -6.95 7.75 9.13
C ILE A 168 -7.24 9.18 8.67
N PHE A 169 -6.32 9.69 7.86
CA PHE A 169 -6.48 10.94 7.12
C PHE A 169 -6.72 10.65 5.64
N THR A 170 -7.75 11.28 5.09
CA THR A 170 -8.22 11.08 3.72
C THR A 170 -7.75 12.21 2.81
N SER A 171 -7.22 11.84 1.65
CA SER A 171 -6.74 12.78 0.63
C SER A 171 -7.52 12.54 -0.65
N PRO A 172 -7.84 13.58 -1.44
CA PRO A 172 -8.46 13.40 -2.73
C PRO A 172 -7.53 12.63 -3.67
N PHE A 173 -8.12 11.86 -4.58
CA PHE A 173 -7.41 11.23 -5.69
C PHE A 173 -7.33 12.15 -6.90
N GLY A 174 -6.14 12.25 -7.48
CA GLY A 174 -5.90 12.76 -8.82
C GLY A 174 -5.22 11.69 -9.68
N VAL A 175 -5.51 11.73 -10.98
CA VAL A 175 -4.84 10.93 -12.00
C VAL A 175 -4.00 11.86 -12.86
N VAL A 176 -2.73 11.49 -13.09
CA VAL A 176 -1.79 12.20 -13.95
C VAL A 176 -1.26 11.25 -15.02
N ASP A 177 -1.28 11.69 -16.28
CA ASP A 177 -0.72 10.95 -17.41
C ASP A 177 0.77 10.68 -17.24
N LYS A 178 1.19 9.48 -17.64
CA LYS A 178 2.59 9.10 -17.69
C LYS A 178 3.01 9.10 -19.16
N GLY A 179 3.63 10.20 -19.61
CA GLY A 179 4.03 10.40 -21.01
C GLY A 179 3.02 11.25 -21.81
N ASP A 180 3.15 11.23 -23.13
CA ASP A 180 2.50 12.18 -24.07
C ASP A 180 1.00 11.94 -24.32
N GLY A 181 0.25 11.49 -23.32
CA GLY A 181 -1.22 11.44 -23.37
C GLY A 181 -1.83 10.20 -24.05
N ASP A 182 -1.05 9.15 -24.30
CA ASP A 182 -1.62 7.87 -24.74
C ASP A 182 -2.39 7.19 -23.58
N PRO A 183 -3.71 6.96 -23.72
CA PRO A 183 -4.58 6.47 -22.66
C PRO A 183 -4.28 5.02 -22.21
N SER A 184 -3.42 4.29 -22.93
CA SER A 184 -2.98 2.94 -22.57
C SER A 184 -1.88 2.91 -21.50
N TRP A 185 -1.27 4.05 -21.16
CA TRP A 185 -0.12 4.08 -20.26
C TRP A 185 -0.49 4.16 -18.77
N PRO A 186 0.29 3.48 -17.90
CA PRO A 186 0.04 3.45 -16.46
C PRO A 186 0.24 4.84 -15.82
N VAL A 187 -0.81 5.39 -15.25
CA VAL A 187 -0.82 6.69 -14.55
C VAL A 187 -0.22 6.62 -13.15
N ARG A 188 0.28 7.75 -12.62
CA ARG A 188 0.65 7.88 -11.20
C ARG A 188 -0.52 8.46 -10.39
N TYR A 189 -0.71 7.92 -9.19
CA TYR A 189 -1.55 8.54 -8.17
C TYR A 189 -0.77 9.60 -7.42
N CYS A 190 -1.36 10.78 -7.28
CA CYS A 190 -0.92 11.79 -6.31
C CYS A 190 -2.02 11.97 -5.27
N GLY A 191 -1.71 11.67 -4.01
CA GLY A 191 -2.50 12.17 -2.88
C GLY A 191 -2.16 13.65 -2.69
N ALA A 192 -3.12 14.53 -2.93
CA ALA A 192 -2.93 15.95 -2.64
C ALA A 192 -2.90 16.15 -1.12
N THR A 193 -1.71 16.13 -0.53
CA THR A 193 -1.49 16.82 0.74
C THR A 193 -1.56 18.30 0.44
N ALA A 194 -2.41 19.04 1.15
CA ALA A 194 -2.56 20.47 0.94
C ALA A 194 -1.21 21.18 1.20
N MET A 195 -0.45 21.44 0.15
CA MET A 195 0.54 22.50 0.16
C MET A 195 -0.26 23.80 0.07
N THR A 196 -0.28 24.57 1.15
CA THR A 196 -0.77 25.95 1.13
C THR A 196 -0.02 26.70 0.02
N PRO A 197 -0.70 27.32 -0.95
CA PRO A 197 -0.03 28.05 -2.02
C PRO A 197 0.63 29.29 -1.43
N GLY A 198 1.96 29.36 -1.53
CA GLY A 198 2.68 30.62 -1.42
C GLY A 198 2.37 31.44 -2.66
N THR A 199 1.64 32.52 -2.46
CA THR A 199 1.40 33.62 -3.39
C THR A 199 2.72 34.06 -4.05
N THR A 200 2.78 34.09 -5.39
CA THR A 200 2.94 35.33 -6.16
C THR A 200 2.86 35.08 -7.66
N SER A 201 1.99 35.87 -8.27
CA SER A 201 1.85 36.21 -9.68
C SER A 201 3.20 36.56 -10.35
N SER A 202 3.37 36.22 -11.63
CA SER A 202 3.56 37.18 -12.74
C SER A 202 4.16 36.51 -13.99
N LEU A 203 3.41 36.65 -15.09
CA LEU A 203 3.73 36.51 -16.52
C LEU A 203 4.03 35.11 -17.07
#